data_AF-A0A5B7E2J8-F1
#
_entry.id   AF-A0A5B7E2J8-F1
#
_cell.length_a   1.000
_cell.length_b   1.000
_cell.length_c   1.000
_cell.angle_alpha   90.00
_cell.angle_beta   90.00
_cell.angle_gamma   90.00
#
_symmetry.space_group_name_H-M   'P 1'
#
loop_
_entity.id
_entity.type
_entity.pdbx_description
1 polymer ?
#
loop_
_entity_poly.entity_id
_entity_poly.type
_entity_poly.pdbx_seq_one_letter_code
_entity_poly.pdbx_strand_id
1 'polypeptide(L)'
;MPWKTDKLSVSTDFPDTVALLLPVQSQDIKSKKHHIPVVDRTPLEPPPVIVAVVGGPRVGKSTLMRCLIKNYTNQRFSEITGPITVVAGKKRRLTFIEVNNDINCMIDIAKVADIVLMLIDATFGIEMEIFEFLEICRAHGTPRVMGIVIF
;
A
#
# COMPACT_ATOMS: atom_id res chain seq x y z
N MET A 1 15.71 43.46 -43.14
CA MET A 1 14.96 42.33 -43.73
C MET A 1 14.80 41.25 -42.65
N PRO A 2 13.56 40.90 -42.28
CA PRO A 2 13.24 39.97 -41.19
C PRO A 2 13.16 38.54 -41.73
N TRP A 3 13.79 37.57 -41.06
CA TRP A 3 13.53 36.15 -41.30
C TRP A 3 12.34 35.72 -40.45
N LYS A 4 11.21 35.57 -41.13
CA LYS A 4 9.94 35.04 -40.63
C LYS A 4 10.12 33.52 -40.53
N THR A 5 10.15 32.95 -39.33
CA THR A 5 10.02 31.50 -39.17
C THR A 5 8.57 31.14 -39.37
N ASP A 6 8.30 30.46 -40.48
CA ASP A 6 6.99 29.98 -40.89
C ASP A 6 6.34 29.12 -39.79
N LYS A 7 5.16 29.53 -39.36
CA LYS A 7 4.22 28.64 -38.67
C LYS A 7 3.75 27.62 -39.71
N LEU A 8 4.40 26.46 -39.74
CA LEU A 8 3.83 25.27 -40.34
C LEU A 8 2.55 24.92 -39.57
N SER A 9 1.42 25.29 -40.16
CA SER A 9 0.09 24.82 -39.79
C SER A 9 0.03 23.32 -40.09
N VAL A 10 0.41 22.50 -39.13
CA VAL A 10 0.09 21.07 -39.15
C VAL A 10 -1.42 20.97 -39.08
N SER A 11 -2.06 20.50 -40.15
CA SER A 11 -3.49 20.25 -40.20
C SER A 11 -3.83 19.23 -39.11
N THR A 12 -4.70 19.63 -38.19
CA THR A 12 -5.32 18.73 -37.22
C THR A 12 -6.43 17.97 -37.94
N ASP A 13 -6.06 16.99 -38.77
CA ASP A 13 -7.01 16.07 -39.42
C ASP A 13 -7.41 14.94 -38.45
N PHE A 14 -7.88 15.32 -37.26
CA PHE A 14 -8.52 14.45 -36.28
C PHE A 14 -9.83 15.13 -35.85
N PRO A 15 -10.94 14.39 -35.69
CA PRO A 15 -12.22 15.01 -35.33
C PRO A 15 -12.05 15.91 -34.11
N ASP A 16 -12.50 17.16 -34.20
CA ASP A 16 -12.19 18.27 -33.26
C ASP A 16 -12.44 17.93 -31.78
N THR A 17 -13.30 16.95 -31.51
CA THR A 17 -13.57 16.40 -30.18
C THR A 17 -12.37 15.72 -29.54
N VAL A 18 -11.53 15.01 -30.30
CA VAL A 18 -10.35 14.30 -29.76
C VAL A 18 -9.18 15.26 -29.51
N ALA A 19 -9.02 16.28 -30.37
CA ALA A 19 -7.99 17.30 -30.22
C ALA A 19 -8.21 18.21 -28.98
N LEU A 20 -9.46 18.44 -28.59
CA LEU A 20 -9.82 19.20 -27.38
C LEU A 20 -9.69 18.38 -26.08
N LEU A 21 -9.73 17.05 -26.15
CA LEU A 21 -9.66 16.17 -24.97
C LEU A 21 -8.22 15.90 -24.49
N LEU A 22 -7.24 15.84 -25.39
CA LEU A 22 -5.83 15.59 -25.03
C LEU A 22 -5.22 16.65 -24.08
N PRO A 23 -5.48 17.96 -24.27
CA PRO A 23 -5.02 19.00 -23.35
C PRO A 23 -5.67 18.89 -21.97
N VAL A 24 -6.97 18.56 -21.91
CA VAL A 24 -7.71 18.37 -20.67
C VAL A 24 -7.15 17.20 -19.87
N GLN A 25 -6.94 16.05 -20.52
CA GLN A 25 -6.30 14.88 -19.90
C GLN A 25 -4.87 15.21 -19.41
N SER A 26 -4.11 15.97 -20.21
CA SER A 26 -2.76 16.38 -19.82
C SER A 26 -2.76 17.32 -18.60
N GLN A 27 -3.76 18.19 -18.49
CA GLN A 27 -3.95 19.05 -17.32
C GLN A 27 -4.43 18.26 -16.10
N ASP A 28 -5.34 17.31 -16.28
CA ASP A 28 -5.82 16.42 -15.21
C ASP A 28 -4.70 15.54 -14.64
N ILE A 29 -3.77 15.10 -15.48
CA ILE A 29 -2.59 14.35 -15.03
C ILE A 29 -1.64 15.26 -14.24
N LYS A 30 -1.47 16.51 -14.67
CA LYS A 30 -0.61 17.49 -13.98
C LYS A 30 -1.21 17.91 -12.63
N SER A 31 -2.52 18.12 -12.56
CA SER A 31 -3.23 18.46 -11.32
C SER A 31 -3.20 17.30 -10.32
N LYS A 32 -3.39 16.04 -10.76
CA LYS A 32 -3.25 14.86 -9.90
C LYS A 32 -1.84 14.64 -9.33
N LYS A 33 -0.80 15.11 -10.03
CA LYS A 33 0.60 15.06 -9.57
C LYS A 33 0.96 16.19 -8.61
N HIS A 34 0.13 17.22 -8.53
CA HIS A 34 0.35 18.34 -7.63
C HIS A 34 0.05 17.89 -6.20
N HIS A 35 1.09 17.45 -5.49
CA HIS A 35 1.01 17.05 -4.09
C HIS A 35 1.47 18.21 -3.20
N ILE A 36 0.88 18.31 -2.01
CA ILE A 36 1.32 19.25 -0.97
C ILE A 36 2.81 18.96 -0.67
N PRO A 37 3.70 19.96 -0.67
CA PRO A 37 5.09 19.72 -0.33
C PRO A 37 5.19 19.29 1.14
N VAL A 38 5.52 18.02 1.36
CA VAL A 38 5.79 17.46 2.70
C VAL A 38 7.29 17.37 2.87
N VAL A 39 7.79 17.78 4.05
CA VAL A 39 9.20 17.63 4.40
C VAL A 39 9.49 16.15 4.65
N ASP A 40 10.30 15.55 3.79
CA ASP A 40 10.82 14.20 4.01
C ASP A 40 11.91 14.23 5.09
N ARG A 41 11.73 13.41 6.14
CA ARG A 41 12.65 13.30 7.29
C ARG A 41 13.35 11.94 7.31
N THR A 42 13.30 11.18 6.22
CA THR A 42 13.89 9.84 6.17
C THR A 42 15.43 9.91 6.27
N PRO A 43 16.05 9.15 7.20
CA PRO A 43 17.51 9.06 7.30
C PRO A 43 18.11 8.26 6.12
N LEU A 44 19.42 8.36 5.93
CA LEU A 44 20.15 7.71 4.82
C LEU A 44 19.95 6.19 4.76
N GLU A 45 19.91 5.53 5.91
CA GLU A 45 19.46 4.14 6.03
C GLU A 45 18.01 4.10 6.49
N PRO A 46 17.07 3.61 5.65
CA PRO A 46 15.68 3.63 6.02
C PRO A 46 15.41 2.65 7.19
N PRO A 47 14.47 3.02 8.09
CA PRO A 47 13.98 2.09 9.09
C PRO A 47 13.29 0.89 8.41
N PRO A 48 13.17 -0.25 9.10
CA PRO A 48 12.44 -1.39 8.58
C PRO A 48 10.96 -1.03 8.38
N VAL A 49 10.41 -1.36 7.22
CA VAL A 49 9.00 -1.12 6.90
C VAL A 49 8.14 -2.05 7.74
N ILE A 50 7.14 -1.51 8.43
CA ILE A 50 6.27 -2.28 9.31
C ILE A 50 5.11 -2.85 8.50
N VAL A 51 5.01 -4.17 8.48
CA VAL A 51 3.98 -4.94 7.78
C VAL A 51 3.11 -5.63 8.82
N ALA A 52 1.89 -5.14 8.99
CA ALA A 52 0.92 -5.74 9.89
C ALA A 52 0.08 -6.79 9.16
N VAL A 53 -0.19 -7.92 9.80
CA VAL A 53 -1.08 -8.98 9.30
C VAL A 53 -2.36 -8.96 10.12
N VAL A 54 -3.46 -8.56 9.48
CA VAL A 54 -4.78 -8.35 10.10
C VAL A 54 -5.81 -9.22 9.39
N GLY A 55 -6.83 -9.66 10.11
CA GLY A 55 -7.93 -10.45 9.58
C GLY A 55 -8.72 -11.09 10.71
N GLY A 56 -9.82 -11.74 10.33
CA GLY A 56 -10.73 -12.46 11.21
C GLY A 56 -10.11 -13.47 12.18
N PRO A 57 -10.86 -14.01 13.16
CA PRO A 57 -10.37 -15.11 13.98
C PRO A 57 -10.25 -16.35 13.10
N ARG A 58 -9.12 -17.06 13.21
CA ARG A 58 -8.88 -18.34 12.52
C ARG A 58 -8.77 -18.29 10.99
N VAL A 59 -8.66 -17.11 10.36
CA VAL A 59 -8.39 -16.96 8.91
C VAL A 59 -6.96 -17.34 8.49
N GLY A 60 -6.13 -17.86 9.39
CA GLY A 60 -4.77 -18.31 9.06
C GLY A 60 -3.68 -17.22 9.04
N LYS A 61 -3.85 -16.13 9.81
CA LYS A 61 -2.85 -15.06 9.97
C LYS A 61 -1.44 -15.58 10.27
N SER A 62 -1.29 -16.41 11.29
CA SER A 62 0.00 -16.99 11.68
C SER A 62 0.57 -17.94 10.61
N THR A 63 -0.30 -18.61 9.85
CA THR A 63 0.11 -19.45 8.72
C THR A 63 0.70 -18.60 7.59
N LEU A 64 0.04 -17.51 7.22
CA LEU A 64 0.57 -16.58 6.22
C LEU A 64 1.92 -16.01 6.68
N MET A 65 2.01 -15.58 7.94
CA MET A 65 3.25 -15.02 8.49
C MET A 65 4.39 -16.04 8.46
N ARG A 66 4.12 -17.30 8.85
CA ARG A 66 5.09 -18.40 8.76
C ARG A 66 5.54 -18.66 7.31
N CYS A 67 4.62 -18.64 6.35
CA CYS A 67 4.94 -18.82 4.94
C CYS A 67 5.81 -17.68 4.39
N LEU A 68 5.49 -16.42 4.72
CA LEU A 68 6.26 -15.27 4.30
C LEU A 68 7.68 -15.29 4.87
N ILE A 69 7.81 -15.51 6.18
CA ILE A 69 9.12 -15.55 6.84
C ILE A 69 9.96 -16.71 6.30
N LYS A 70 9.36 -17.89 6.11
CA LYS A 70 10.04 -19.04 5.50
C LYS A 70 10.53 -18.71 4.09
N ASN A 71 9.76 -17.98 3.30
CA ASN A 71 10.16 -17.57 1.95
C ASN A 71 11.35 -16.60 1.96
N TYR A 72 11.44 -15.70 2.94
CA TYR A 72 12.57 -14.76 3.05
C TYR A 72 13.83 -15.38 3.66
N THR A 73 13.68 -16.26 4.65
CA THR A 73 14.79 -16.80 5.46
C THR A 73 15.23 -18.21 5.05
N ASN A 74 14.41 -18.92 4.27
CA ASN A 74 14.53 -20.37 4.00
C ASN A 74 14.57 -21.25 5.26
N GLN A 75 14.12 -20.75 6.41
CA GLN A 75 14.07 -21.48 7.68
C GLN A 75 12.62 -21.79 8.10
N ARG A 76 12.42 -22.91 8.79
CA ARG A 76 11.11 -23.30 9.33
C ARG A 76 11.01 -22.87 10.79
N PHE A 77 9.97 -22.10 11.10
CA PHE A 77 9.66 -21.66 12.46
C PHE A 77 8.47 -22.47 13.00
N SER A 78 8.60 -23.03 14.19
CA SER A 78 7.52 -23.75 14.88
C SER A 78 6.47 -22.77 15.39
N GLU A 79 6.90 -21.83 16.22
CA GLU A 79 6.08 -20.80 16.84
C GLU A 79 6.61 -19.43 16.46
N ILE A 80 5.66 -18.51 16.29
CA ILE A 80 5.95 -17.13 15.98
C ILE A 80 5.28 -16.30 17.06
N THR A 81 6.06 -15.53 17.80
CA THR A 81 5.56 -14.67 18.87
C THR A 81 6.25 -13.32 18.77
N GLY A 82 5.45 -12.26 18.71
CA GLY A 82 5.95 -10.88 18.61
C GLY A 82 6.40 -10.48 17.19
N PRO A 83 6.99 -9.28 17.07
CA PRO A 83 7.43 -8.74 15.79
C PRO A 83 8.65 -9.48 15.24
N ILE A 84 8.62 -9.85 13.97
CA ILE A 84 9.75 -10.52 13.29
C ILE A 84 10.29 -9.63 12.18
N THR A 85 11.56 -9.27 12.29
CA THR A 85 12.25 -8.48 11.26
C THR A 85 13.05 -9.39 10.34
N VAL A 86 12.81 -9.27 9.03
CA VAL A 86 13.55 -9.97 7.98
C VAL A 86 14.21 -8.98 7.03
N VAL A 87 15.35 -9.39 6.46
CA VAL A 87 16.03 -8.63 5.41
C VAL A 87 15.45 -9.07 4.06
N ALA A 88 14.69 -8.20 3.41
CA ALA A 88 14.06 -8.49 2.11
C ALA A 88 14.99 -8.17 0.92
N GLY A 89 16.06 -7.39 1.13
CA GLY A 89 17.06 -7.07 0.12
C GLY A 89 18.20 -6.22 0.68
N LYS A 90 19.15 -5.80 -0.18
CA LYS A 90 20.38 -5.10 0.26
C LYS A 90 20.16 -3.84 1.10
N LYS A 91 19.07 -3.10 0.85
CA LYS A 91 18.73 -1.84 1.55
C LYS A 91 17.33 -1.86 2.19
N ARG A 92 16.65 -3.01 2.21
CA ARG A 92 15.24 -3.08 2.64
C ARG A 92 15.03 -4.19 3.66
N ARG A 93 14.50 -3.79 4.81
CA ARG A 93 14.10 -4.66 5.92
C ARG A 93 12.60 -4.53 6.12
N LEU A 94 11.95 -5.63 6.49
CA LEU A 94 10.52 -5.69 6.77
C LEU A 94 10.34 -6.22 8.18
N THR A 95 9.48 -5.59 8.98
CA THR A 95 9.07 -6.09 10.29
C THR A 95 7.64 -6.59 10.18
N PHE A 96 7.43 -7.89 10.30
CA PHE A 96 6.10 -8.50 10.32
C PHE A 96 5.53 -8.50 11.73
N ILE A 97 4.28 -8.08 11.87
CA ILE A 97 3.54 -8.09 13.14
C ILE A 97 2.21 -8.78 12.91
N GLU A 98 1.96 -9.87 13.62
CA GLU A 98 0.63 -10.47 13.69
C GLU A 98 -0.22 -9.71 14.71
N VAL A 99 -1.41 -9.30 14.28
CA VAL A 99 -2.32 -8.50 15.09
C VAL A 99 -3.33 -9.40 15.78
N ASN A 100 -3.47 -9.22 17.09
CA ASN A 100 -4.53 -9.88 17.85
C ASN A 100 -5.90 -9.26 17.52
N ASN A 101 -6.97 -10.00 17.72
CA ASN A 101 -8.34 -9.55 17.42
C ASN A 101 -8.91 -8.54 18.43
N ASP A 102 -8.08 -7.96 19.29
CA ASP A 102 -8.50 -6.92 20.22
C ASP A 102 -8.49 -5.55 19.54
N ILE A 103 -9.55 -4.77 19.75
CA ILE A 103 -9.69 -3.41 19.18
C ILE A 103 -8.51 -2.51 19.57
N ASN A 104 -7.98 -2.65 20.78
CA ASN A 104 -6.83 -1.87 21.23
C ASN A 104 -5.58 -2.15 20.37
N CYS A 105 -5.31 -3.42 20.09
CA CYS A 105 -4.21 -3.82 19.21
C CYS A 105 -4.42 -3.29 17.78
N MET A 106 -5.65 -3.31 17.28
CA MET A 106 -6.00 -2.77 15.97
C MET A 106 -5.73 -1.26 15.86
N ILE A 107 -6.07 -0.48 16.90
CA ILE A 107 -5.82 0.97 16.96
C ILE A 107 -4.31 1.27 16.96
N ASP A 108 -3.54 0.55 17.77
CA ASP A 108 -2.10 0.76 17.86
C ASP A 108 -1.41 0.44 16.54
N ILE A 109 -1.81 -0.67 15.90
CA ILE A 109 -1.27 -1.07 14.61
C ILE A 109 -1.66 -0.10 13.50
N ALA A 110 -2.89 0.42 13.50
CA ALA A 110 -3.31 1.40 12.50
C ALA A 110 -2.47 2.68 12.52
N LYS A 111 -1.89 3.03 13.67
CA LYS A 111 -1.01 4.20 13.82
C LYS A 111 0.45 3.93 13.46
N VAL A 112 0.89 2.66 13.55
CA VAL A 112 2.31 2.28 13.42
C VAL A 112 2.62 1.59 12.09
N ALA A 113 1.66 0.90 11.48
CA ALA A 113 1.88 0.12 10.27
C ALA A 113 2.07 1.01 9.03
N ASP A 114 3.03 0.65 8.19
CA ASP A 114 3.18 1.25 6.86
C ASP A 114 2.32 0.51 5.83
N ILE A 115 2.30 -0.82 5.95
CA ILE A 115 1.59 -1.75 5.07
C ILE A 115 0.74 -2.67 5.94
N VAL A 116 -0.51 -2.86 5.53
CA VAL A 116 -1.40 -3.84 6.17
C VAL A 116 -1.76 -4.92 5.16
N LEU A 117 -1.46 -6.17 5.51
CA LEU A 117 -1.93 -7.36 4.81
C LEU A 117 -3.24 -7.79 5.47
N MET A 118 -4.35 -7.61 4.77
CA MET A 118 -5.69 -7.87 5.25
C MET A 118 -6.19 -9.19 4.70
N LEU A 119 -6.30 -10.22 5.53
CA LEU A 119 -6.78 -11.53 5.14
C LEU A 119 -8.31 -11.53 5.16
N ILE A 120 -8.91 -11.90 4.03
CA ILE A 120 -10.35 -12.03 3.85
C ILE A 120 -10.63 -13.47 3.41
N ASP A 121 -11.48 -14.16 4.17
CA ASP A 121 -11.97 -15.48 3.79
C ASP A 121 -13.12 -15.35 2.78
N ALA A 122 -12.91 -15.81 1.55
CA ALA A 122 -13.93 -15.77 0.52
C ALA A 122 -15.11 -16.72 0.78
N THR A 123 -14.90 -17.78 1.57
CA THR A 123 -15.95 -18.76 1.86
C THR A 123 -16.94 -18.23 2.90
N PHE A 124 -16.43 -17.53 3.92
CA PHE A 124 -17.25 -16.92 4.96
C PHE A 124 -17.72 -15.50 4.60
N GLY A 125 -16.96 -14.81 3.75
CA GLY A 125 -17.19 -13.43 3.38
C GLY A 125 -16.43 -12.45 4.27
N ILE A 126 -16.88 -11.19 4.26
CA ILE A 126 -16.22 -10.12 5.02
C ILE A 126 -16.76 -10.10 6.45
N GLU A 127 -15.91 -10.47 7.40
CA GLU A 127 -16.24 -10.42 8.82
C GLU A 127 -16.24 -8.98 9.38
N MET A 128 -16.99 -8.76 10.47
CA MET A 128 -17.11 -7.43 11.10
C MET A 128 -15.76 -6.88 11.57
N GLU A 129 -14.85 -7.73 12.08
CA GLU A 129 -13.50 -7.33 12.52
C GLU A 129 -12.70 -6.63 11.41
N ILE A 130 -12.91 -7.03 10.15
CA ILE A 130 -12.22 -6.43 8.99
C ILE A 130 -12.77 -5.02 8.72
N PHE A 131 -14.09 -4.84 8.83
CA PHE A 131 -14.73 -3.53 8.68
C PHE A 131 -14.36 -2.57 9.81
N GLU A 132 -14.30 -3.05 11.06
CA GLU A 132 -13.86 -2.25 12.20
C GLU A 132 -12.42 -1.75 12.00
N PHE A 133 -11.51 -2.63 11.59
CA PHE A 133 -10.13 -2.24 11.32
C PHE A 133 -10.00 -1.23 10.16
N LEU A 134 -10.77 -1.41 9.09
CA LEU A 134 -10.80 -0.44 7.98
C LEU A 134 -11.25 0.95 8.44
N GLU A 135 -12.23 1.02 9.34
CA GLU A 135 -12.72 2.30 9.85
C GLU A 135 -11.73 2.97 10.79
N ILE A 136 -11.06 2.20 11.65
CA ILE A 136 -9.94 2.68 12.47
C ILE A 136 -8.83 3.25 11.58
N CYS A 137 -8.49 2.56 10.48
CA CYS A 137 -7.50 3.04 9.52
C CYS A 137 -7.92 4.37 8.86
N ARG A 138 -9.19 4.53 8.49
CA ARG A 138 -9.70 5.79 7.93
C ARG A 138 -9.52 6.95 8.90
N ALA A 139 -9.78 6.74 10.18
CA ALA A 139 -9.60 7.77 11.21
C ALA A 139 -8.13 8.16 11.44
N HIS A 140 -7.17 7.25 11.20
CA HIS A 140 -5.76 7.45 11.53
C HIS A 140 -4.83 7.74 10.35
N GLY A 141 -5.36 7.93 9.13
CA GLY A 141 -4.56 8.33 7.96
C GLY A 141 -4.29 7.22 6.93
N THR A 142 -5.01 6.10 7.04
CA THR A 142 -5.05 4.94 6.13
C THR A 142 -3.68 4.49 5.61
N PRO A 143 -3.04 3.50 6.28
CA PRO A 143 -1.82 2.89 5.76
C PRO A 143 -2.08 2.16 4.42
N ARG A 144 -1.02 1.69 3.76
CA ARG A 144 -1.19 0.94 2.50
C ARG A 144 -1.81 -0.43 2.77
N VAL A 145 -3.10 -0.56 2.51
CA VAL A 145 -3.84 -1.81 2.68
C VAL A 145 -3.75 -2.68 1.42
N MET A 146 -3.36 -3.93 1.59
CA MET A 146 -3.38 -4.98 0.56
C MET A 146 -4.30 -6.11 1.03
N GLY A 147 -5.39 -6.33 0.30
CA GLY A 147 -6.30 -7.45 0.54
C GLY A 147 -5.72 -8.76 0.01
N ILE A 148 -5.67 -9.78 0.86
CA ILE A 148 -5.32 -11.15 0.52
C ILE A 148 -6.58 -11.98 0.70
N VAL A 149 -7.11 -12.48 -0.41
CA VAL A 149 -8.30 -13.32 -0.40
C VAL A 149 -7.87 -14.79 -0.32
N ILE A 150 -8.34 -15.48 0.70
CA ILE A 150 -8.16 -16.93 0.89
C ILE A 150 -9.45 -17.66 0.54
N PHE A 151 -9.32 -18.90 0.05
CA PHE A 151 -10.43 -19.77 -0.35
C PHE A 151 -10.35 -21.10 0.41
#